data_AF-A0A643FIB4-F1
#
_entry.id   AF-A0A643FIB4-F1
#
_cell.length_a   1.000
_cell.length_b   1.000
_cell.length_c   1.000
_cell.angle_alpha   90.00
_cell.angle_beta   90.00
_cell.angle_gamma   90.00
#
_symmetry.space_group_name_H-M   'P 1'
#
loop_
_entity.id
_entity.type
_entity.pdbx_description
1 polymer ?
#
loop_
_entity_poly.entity_id
_entity_poly.type
_entity_poly.pdbx_seq_one_letter_code
_entity_poly.pdbx_strand_id
1 'polypeptide(L)'
;MRTARASYVPATTRAALARFGVSVVASVDGTKISVSPYELPGEVEWRVDMLHWYITKVVLDLMWLPREELMAYLERTKQALVAESNLHQLEADLVVDAASSTLQRLDWSPTGAPEARARLVDHVHSTWDALQERYVNIVSSSPQR
;
A
#
# COMPACT_ATOMS: atom_id res chain seq x y z
N MET A 1 -2.99 -17.28 12.22
CA MET A 1 -2.36 -16.13 12.91
C MET A 1 -3.12 -14.87 12.51
N ARG A 2 -3.48 -14.01 13.46
CA ARG A 2 -4.05 -12.69 13.14
C ARG A 2 -2.89 -11.78 12.74
N THR A 3 -2.80 -11.42 11.46
CA THR A 3 -1.84 -10.42 10.97
C THR A 3 -2.13 -9.10 11.66
N ALA A 4 -1.19 -8.61 12.48
CA ALA A 4 -1.26 -7.27 13.04
C ALA A 4 -1.32 -6.26 11.89
N ARG A 5 -2.43 -5.53 11.78
CA ARG A 5 -2.57 -4.42 10.82
C ARG A 5 -2.18 -3.13 11.52
N ALA A 6 -0.92 -2.72 11.38
CA ALA A 6 -0.50 -1.39 11.77
C ALA A 6 -0.82 -0.42 10.63
N SER A 7 -1.73 0.54 10.88
CA SER A 7 -1.99 1.61 9.92
C SER A 7 -0.76 2.53 9.84
N TYR A 8 -0.25 2.73 8.62
CA TYR A 8 0.81 3.68 8.38
C TYR A 8 0.33 5.12 8.55
N VAL A 9 1.14 5.93 9.23
CA VAL A 9 0.95 7.38 9.37
C VAL A 9 2.27 8.03 8.97
N PRO A 10 2.34 8.92 7.97
CA PRO A 10 3.61 9.51 7.53
C PRO A 10 4.40 10.19 8.64
N ALA A 11 5.73 10.08 8.63
CA ALA A 11 6.62 10.71 9.61
C ALA A 11 6.34 12.21 9.80
N THR A 12 6.05 12.95 8.73
CA THR A 12 5.67 14.37 8.80
C THR A 12 4.38 14.61 9.59
N THR A 13 3.38 13.76 9.41
CA THR A 13 2.12 13.78 10.17
C THR A 13 2.37 13.41 11.63
N ARG A 14 3.16 12.37 11.90
CA ARG A 14 3.53 11.98 13.28
C ARG A 14 4.26 13.10 13.99
N ALA A 15 5.23 13.72 13.32
CA ALA A 15 5.99 14.87 13.84
C ALA A 15 5.09 16.06 14.15
N ALA A 16 4.14 16.39 13.26
CA ALA A 16 3.20 17.48 13.48
C ALA A 16 2.29 17.20 14.68
N LEU A 17 1.70 16.01 14.78
CA LEU A 17 0.85 15.61 15.89
C LEU A 17 1.59 15.64 17.24
N ALA A 18 2.86 15.23 17.27
CA ALA A 18 3.67 15.31 18.48
C ALA A 18 3.87 16.75 18.97
N ARG A 19 3.87 17.76 18.08
CA ARG A 19 3.90 19.19 18.47
C ARG A 19 2.62 19.64 19.18
N PHE A 20 1.52 18.94 18.97
CA PHE A 20 0.25 19.13 19.69
C PHE A 20 0.12 18.21 20.91
N GLY A 21 1.19 17.51 21.30
CA GLY A 21 1.17 16.56 22.43
C GLY A 21 0.44 15.24 22.13
N VAL A 22 0.17 14.95 20.86
CA VAL A 22 -0.48 13.71 20.43
C VAL A 22 0.57 12.71 19.97
N SER A 23 0.65 11.57 20.64
CA SER A 23 1.48 10.44 20.19
C SER A 23 0.68 9.50 19.30
N VAL A 24 1.28 9.09 18.18
CA VAL A 24 0.69 8.10 17.26
C VAL A 24 0.98 6.71 17.80
N VAL A 25 -0.05 5.88 17.89
CA VAL A 25 0.04 4.52 18.43
C VAL A 25 -0.32 3.51 17.34
N ALA A 26 0.59 2.56 17.10
CA ALA A 26 0.32 1.39 16.28
C ALA A 26 -0.17 0.23 17.16
N SER A 27 -1.12 -0.56 16.66
CA SER A 27 -1.50 -1.83 17.29
C SER A 27 -0.76 -2.98 16.61
N VAL A 28 0.22 -3.56 17.32
CA VAL A 28 1.00 -4.71 16.87
C VAL A 28 0.69 -5.89 17.78
N ASP A 29 0.13 -6.97 17.23
CA ASP A 29 -0.24 -8.19 17.97
C ASP A 29 -1.06 -7.93 19.25
N GLY A 30 -1.99 -6.96 19.18
CA GLY A 30 -2.81 -6.54 20.32
C GLY A 30 -2.09 -5.63 21.33
N THR A 31 -0.79 -5.39 21.15
CA THR A 31 0.01 -4.45 21.91
C THR A 31 -0.01 -3.08 21.25
N LYS A 32 -0.26 -2.05 22.06
CA LYS A 32 -0.19 -0.66 21.63
C LYS A 32 1.25 -0.16 21.75
N ILE A 33 1.88 0.18 20.63
CA ILE A 33 3.25 0.65 20.56
C ILE A 33 3.23 2.12 20.12
N SER A 34 3.88 2.99 20.91
CA SER A 34 4.10 4.39 20.52
C SER A 34 5.05 4.44 19.33
N VAL A 35 4.62 5.07 18.24
CA VAL A 35 5.43 5.22 17.02
C VAL A 35 6.25 6.50 17.14
N SER A 36 7.54 6.43 16.81
CA SER A 36 8.42 7.60 16.79
C SER A 36 7.79 8.74 15.96
N PRO A 37 7.86 9.99 16.42
CA PRO A 37 7.43 11.14 15.63
C PRO A 37 8.33 11.37 14.40
N TYR A 38 9.52 10.77 14.36
CA TYR A 38 10.46 10.90 13.25
C TYR A 38 10.42 9.71 12.31
N GLU A 39 11.01 9.88 11.14
CA GLU A 39 11.25 8.80 10.18
C GLU A 39 12.02 7.66 10.85
N LEU A 40 11.54 6.44 10.65
CA LEU A 40 12.17 5.22 11.14
C LEU A 40 13.13 4.67 10.09
N PRO A 41 14.26 4.05 10.50
CA PRO A 41 15.13 3.36 9.56
C PRO A 41 14.36 2.33 8.71
N GLY A 42 14.44 2.44 7.38
CA GLY A 42 13.75 1.54 6.45
C GLY A 42 12.30 1.93 6.10
N GLU A 43 11.76 3.00 6.70
CA GLU A 43 10.37 3.42 6.48
C GLU A 43 10.13 3.92 5.05
N VAL A 44 11.08 4.67 4.50
CA VAL A 44 10.97 5.24 3.14
C VAL A 44 11.07 4.12 2.10
N GLU A 45 12.04 3.23 2.24
CA GLU A 45 12.19 2.05 1.38
C GLU A 45 10.95 1.17 1.44
N TRP A 46 10.39 0.98 2.65
CA TRP A 46 9.13 0.28 2.81
C TRP A 46 7.97 0.97 2.09
N ARG A 47 7.86 2.30 2.18
CA ARG A 47 6.80 3.06 1.51
C ARG A 47 6.91 2.94 -0.01
N VAL A 48 8.13 3.01 -0.56
CA VAL A 48 8.38 2.83 -1.99
C VAL A 48 7.92 1.44 -2.47
N ASP A 49 8.33 0.38 -1.77
CA ASP A 49 7.92 -0.99 -2.13
C ASP A 49 6.41 -1.18 -2.02
N MET A 50 5.77 -0.55 -1.03
CA MET A 50 4.32 -0.57 -0.89
C MET A 50 3.62 0.14 -2.07
N LEU A 51 4.16 1.25 -2.56
CA LEU A 51 3.63 1.91 -3.77
C LEU A 51 3.79 1.03 -5.01
N HIS A 52 4.95 0.38 -5.18
CA HIS A 52 5.16 -0.60 -6.26
C HIS A 52 4.18 -1.79 -6.16
N TRP A 53 3.89 -2.25 -4.95
CA TRP A 53 2.89 -3.29 -4.73
C TRP A 53 1.50 -2.84 -5.20
N TYR A 54 1.06 -1.63 -4.83
CA TYR A 54 -0.23 -1.10 -5.30
C TYR A 54 -0.27 -0.98 -6.82
N ILE A 55 0.79 -0.47 -7.46
CA ILE A 55 0.89 -0.41 -8.93
C ILE A 55 0.70 -1.81 -9.52
N THR A 56 1.42 -2.80 -9.00
CA THR A 56 1.35 -4.19 -9.47
C THR A 56 -0.07 -4.77 -9.32
N LYS A 57 -0.69 -4.56 -8.16
CA LYS A 57 -2.08 -4.98 -7.87
C LYS A 57 -3.07 -4.35 -8.85
N VAL A 58 -2.94 -3.05 -9.11
CA VAL A 58 -3.82 -2.34 -10.04
C VAL A 58 -3.61 -2.81 -11.48
N VAL A 59 -2.36 -2.98 -11.94
CA VAL A 59 -2.07 -3.54 -13.27
C VAL A 59 -2.74 -4.90 -13.43
N LEU A 60 -2.58 -5.77 -12.42
CA LEU A 60 -3.20 -7.08 -12.40
C LEU A 60 -4.72 -6.95 -12.51
N ASP A 61 -5.38 -6.17 -11.66
CA ASP A 61 -6.84 -6.00 -11.75
C ASP A 61 -7.30 -5.50 -13.13
N LEU A 62 -6.56 -4.56 -13.75
CA LEU A 62 -6.87 -4.04 -15.08
C LEU A 62 -6.71 -5.08 -16.19
N MET A 63 -5.79 -6.05 -16.05
CA MET A 63 -5.58 -7.11 -17.04
C MET A 63 -6.83 -7.97 -17.27
N TRP A 64 -7.71 -8.07 -16.27
CA TRP A 64 -8.94 -8.87 -16.37
C TRP A 64 -10.22 -8.04 -16.54
N LEU A 65 -10.08 -6.72 -16.72
CA LEU A 65 -11.22 -5.82 -16.81
C LEU A 65 -11.59 -5.53 -18.28
N PRO A 66 -12.89 -5.49 -18.63
CA PRO A 66 -13.34 -4.97 -19.93
C PRO A 66 -12.86 -3.53 -20.16
N ARG A 67 -12.56 -3.18 -21.42
CA ARG A 67 -11.95 -1.89 -21.77
C ARG A 67 -12.87 -0.71 -21.40
N GLU A 68 -14.17 -0.90 -21.57
CA GLU A 68 -15.22 0.05 -21.23
C GLU A 68 -15.30 0.38 -19.74
N GLU A 69 -14.80 -0.49 -18.86
CA GLU A 69 -14.83 -0.30 -17.40
C GLU A 69 -13.57 0.35 -16.84
N LEU A 70 -12.49 0.47 -17.64
CA LEU A 70 -11.16 0.91 -17.18
C LEU A 70 -11.19 2.25 -16.43
N MET A 71 -11.84 3.28 -17.00
CA MET A 71 -11.84 4.62 -16.40
C MET A 71 -12.61 4.65 -15.08
N ALA A 72 -13.78 4.00 -15.04
CA ALA A 72 -14.57 3.90 -13.82
C ALA A 72 -13.86 3.08 -12.73
N TYR A 73 -13.10 2.05 -13.12
CA TYR A 73 -12.29 1.28 -12.18
C TYR A 73 -11.11 2.10 -11.62
N LEU A 74 -10.37 2.81 -12.47
CA LEU A 74 -9.23 3.63 -12.04
C LEU A 74 -9.65 4.75 -11.09
N GLU A 75 -10.75 5.45 -11.37
CA GLU A 75 -11.26 6.51 -10.50
C GLU A 75 -11.70 5.96 -9.13
N ARG A 76 -12.43 4.84 -9.11
CA ARG A 76 -12.80 4.17 -7.85
C ARG A 76 -11.59 3.69 -7.07
N THR A 77 -10.59 3.15 -7.78
CA THR A 77 -9.33 2.69 -7.17
C THR A 77 -8.58 3.84 -6.52
N LYS A 78 -8.44 4.97 -7.22
CA LYS A 78 -7.84 6.19 -6.69
C LYS A 78 -8.51 6.65 -5.39
N GLN A 79 -9.84 6.68 -5.37
CA GLN A 79 -10.61 7.06 -4.18
C GLN A 79 -10.40 6.06 -3.03
N ALA A 80 -10.40 4.76 -3.30
CA ALA A 80 -10.17 3.71 -2.29
C ALA A 80 -8.73 3.77 -1.72
N LEU A 81 -7.72 4.06 -2.55
CA LEU A 81 -6.34 4.22 -2.08
C LEU A 81 -6.21 5.35 -1.06
N VAL A 82 -6.90 6.47 -1.29
CA VAL A 82 -6.91 7.60 -0.34
C VAL A 82 -7.72 7.24 0.91
N ALA A 83 -8.95 6.77 0.74
CA ALA A 83 -9.90 6.60 1.85
C ALA A 83 -9.59 5.39 2.75
N GLU A 84 -9.10 4.29 2.17
CA GLU A 84 -8.97 3.00 2.86
C GLU A 84 -7.52 2.63 3.12
N SER A 85 -6.59 3.13 2.31
CA SER A 85 -5.17 2.73 2.35
C SER A 85 -4.23 3.80 2.92
N ASN A 86 -4.77 4.95 3.34
CA ASN A 86 -4.01 6.10 3.86
C ASN A 86 -2.90 6.56 2.90
N LEU A 87 -3.18 6.53 1.59
CA LEU A 87 -2.30 7.18 0.61
C LEU A 87 -2.63 8.66 0.54
N HIS A 88 -1.58 9.48 0.39
CA HIS A 88 -1.75 10.86 -0.02
C HIS A 88 -2.31 10.90 -1.45
N GLN A 89 -3.04 11.97 -1.79
CA GLN A 89 -3.66 12.13 -3.11
C GLN A 89 -2.65 11.93 -4.26
N LEU A 90 -1.45 12.53 -4.13
CA LEU A 90 -0.36 12.38 -5.11
C LEU A 90 0.16 10.95 -5.24
N GLU A 91 0.17 10.18 -4.16
CA GLU A 91 0.58 8.77 -4.21
C GLU A 91 -0.48 7.92 -4.93
N ALA A 92 -1.77 8.19 -4.67
CA ALA A 92 -2.86 7.52 -5.36
C ALA A 92 -2.87 7.85 -6.86
N ASP A 93 -2.60 9.11 -7.23
CA ASP A 93 -2.44 9.55 -8.62
C ASP A 93 -1.29 8.80 -9.30
N LEU A 94 -0.12 8.79 -8.65
CA LEU A 94 1.05 8.05 -9.13
C LEU A 94 0.74 6.57 -9.38
N VAL A 95 0.06 5.90 -8.45
CA VAL A 95 -0.29 4.48 -8.57
C VAL A 95 -1.16 4.23 -9.80
N VAL A 96 -2.23 5.02 -9.98
CA VAL A 96 -3.16 4.86 -11.08
C VAL A 96 -2.52 5.19 -12.43
N ASP A 97 -1.75 6.27 -12.50
CA ASP A 97 -1.07 6.70 -13.73
C ASP A 97 0.00 5.69 -14.16
N ALA A 98 0.80 5.20 -13.20
CA ALA A 98 1.83 4.19 -13.48
C ALA A 98 1.22 2.85 -13.90
N ALA A 99 0.10 2.44 -13.28
CA ALA A 99 -0.59 1.21 -13.64
C ALA A 99 -1.20 1.30 -15.05
N SER A 100 -1.91 2.39 -15.35
CA SER A 100 -2.48 2.65 -16.68
C SER A 100 -1.40 2.68 -17.77
N SER A 101 -0.30 3.41 -17.54
CA SER A 101 0.83 3.48 -18.46
C SER A 101 1.49 2.12 -18.67
N THR A 102 1.59 1.30 -17.63
CA THR A 102 2.13 -0.06 -17.72
C THR A 102 1.25 -0.95 -18.57
N LEU A 103 -0.07 -0.92 -18.36
CA LEU A 103 -1.02 -1.68 -19.17
C LEU A 103 -0.95 -1.30 -20.65
N GLN A 104 -0.84 0.00 -20.95
CA GLN A 104 -0.71 0.51 -22.33
C GLN A 104 0.58 0.01 -23.01
N ARG A 105 1.71 -0.02 -22.28
CA ARG A 105 2.99 -0.52 -22.81
C ARG A 105 3.00 -2.02 -23.10
N LEU A 106 2.17 -2.78 -22.39
CA LEU A 106 2.06 -4.23 -22.58
C LEU A 106 1.19 -4.63 -23.78
N ASP A 107 0.64 -3.65 -24.53
CA ASP A 107 -0.30 -3.86 -25.64
C ASP A 107 -1.40 -4.88 -25.29
N TRP A 108 -1.93 -4.72 -24.07
CA TRP A 108 -2.70 -5.76 -23.42
C TRP A 108 -4.02 -6.06 -24.14
N SER A 109 -4.23 -7.34 -24.45
CA SER A 109 -5.53 -7.91 -24.83
C SER A 109 -6.04 -8.80 -23.69
N PRO A 110 -7.29 -8.63 -23.21
CA PRO A 110 -7.83 -9.36 -22.06
C PRO A 110 -8.01 -10.85 -22.37
N THR A 111 -6.92 -11.62 -22.26
CA THR A 111 -6.85 -13.04 -22.58
C THR A 111 -5.90 -13.75 -21.62
N GLY A 112 -6.28 -13.86 -20.35
CA GLY A 112 -5.55 -14.63 -19.34
C GLY A 112 -6.29 -15.91 -18.96
N ALA A 113 -5.61 -17.05 -18.94
CA ALA A 113 -6.16 -18.29 -18.39
C ALA A 113 -6.49 -18.11 -16.88
N PRO A 114 -7.65 -18.59 -16.38
CA PRO A 114 -8.06 -18.41 -14.98
C PRO A 114 -7.02 -18.89 -13.95
N GLU A 115 -6.28 -19.95 -14.25
CA GLU A 115 -5.25 -20.52 -13.37
C GLU A 115 -4.02 -19.61 -13.24
N ALA A 116 -3.68 -18.84 -14.27
CA ALA A 116 -2.60 -17.85 -14.22
C ALA A 116 -3.01 -16.67 -13.33
N ARG A 117 -4.29 -16.26 -13.39
CA ARG A 117 -4.85 -15.24 -12.52
C ARG A 117 -4.77 -15.63 -11.06
N ALA A 118 -5.21 -16.83 -10.70
CA ALA A 118 -5.19 -17.31 -9.31
C ALA A 118 -3.78 -17.24 -8.71
N ARG A 119 -2.77 -17.75 -9.43
CA ARG A 119 -1.37 -17.71 -8.99
C ARG A 119 -0.83 -16.30 -8.79
N LEU A 120 -1.19 -15.36 -9.67
CA LEU A 120 -0.77 -13.96 -9.55
C LEU A 120 -1.46 -13.27 -8.37
N VAL A 121 -2.74 -13.55 -8.15
CA VAL A 121 -3.50 -13.03 -6.99
C VAL A 121 -2.89 -13.55 -5.68
N ASP A 122 -2.57 -14.84 -5.59
CA ASP A 122 -1.92 -15.43 -4.42
C ASP A 122 -0.54 -14.79 -4.16
N HIS A 123 0.22 -14.53 -5.23
CA HIS A 123 1.50 -13.83 -5.12
C HIS A 123 1.34 -12.39 -4.59
N VAL A 124 0.36 -11.64 -5.09
CA VAL A 124 0.04 -10.28 -4.59
C VAL A 124 -0.34 -10.31 -3.10
N HIS A 125 -1.14 -11.27 -2.67
CA HIS A 125 -1.46 -11.41 -1.25
C HIS A 125 -0.23 -11.73 -0.40
N SER A 126 0.60 -12.69 -0.84
CA SER A 126 1.82 -13.05 -0.09
C SER A 126 2.81 -11.90 0.04
N THR A 127 2.95 -11.09 -1.00
CA THR A 127 3.84 -9.90 -1.00
C THR A 127 3.28 -8.79 -0.12
N TRP A 128 1.95 -8.64 -0.04
CA TRP A 128 1.32 -7.74 0.91
C TRP A 128 1.59 -8.15 2.36
N ASP A 129 1.43 -9.44 2.67
CA ASP A 129 1.67 -9.94 4.02
C ASP A 129 3.13 -9.71 4.45
N ALA A 130 4.10 -9.96 3.55
CA ALA A 130 5.51 -9.67 3.78
C ALA A 130 5.77 -8.15 4.00
N LEU A 131 5.10 -7.27 3.25
CA LEU A 131 5.18 -5.83 3.45
C LEU A 131 4.61 -5.40 4.82
N GLN A 132 3.49 -5.98 5.23
CA GLN A 132 2.89 -5.71 6.54
C GLN A 132 3.83 -6.15 7.67
N GLU A 133 4.38 -7.36 7.57
CA GLU A 133 5.35 -7.88 8.54
C GLU A 133 6.60 -7.00 8.63
N ARG A 134 7.14 -6.56 7.49
CA ARG A 134 8.30 -5.67 7.48
C ARG A 134 7.99 -4.33 8.15
N TYR A 135 6.81 -3.75 7.94
CA TYR A 135 6.41 -2.52 8.62
C TYR A 135 6.30 -2.71 10.14
N VAL A 136 5.67 -3.81 10.56
CA VAL A 136 5.59 -4.18 11.97
C VAL A 136 6.98 -4.26 12.60
N ASN A 137 7.95 -4.87 11.90
CA ASN A 137 9.33 -4.95 12.36
C ASN A 137 10.00 -3.57 12.46
N ILE A 138 9.79 -2.68 11.48
CA ILE A 138 10.31 -1.30 11.52
C ILE A 138 9.78 -0.57 12.75
N VAL A 139 8.47 -0.64 13.01
CA VAL A 139 7.83 0.03 14.14
C VAL A 139 8.29 -0.56 15.48
N SER A 140 8.40 -1.89 15.57
CA SER A 140 8.70 -2.58 16.83
C SER A 140 10.19 -2.52 17.21
N SER A 141 11.08 -2.39 16.23
CA SER A 141 12.54 -2.34 16.45
C SER A 141 13.07 -0.94 16.72
N SER A 142 12.22 0.08 16.58
CA SER A 142 12.63 1.47 16.65
C SER A 142 12.70 1.97 18.10
N PRO A 143 13.78 2.70 18.49
CA PRO A 143 13.88 3.27 19.83
C PRO A 143 12.71 4.22 20.10
N GLN A 144 11.94 3.94 21.15
CA GLN A 144 10.96 4.90 21.67
C GLN A 144 11.74 5.98 22.42
N ARG A 145 12.05 7.09 21.73
CA ARG A 145 12.67 8.28 22.33
C ARG A 145 11.61 9.26 22.79
#